data_AF-A0A0U5H3I1-F1
#
_entry.id   AF-A0A0U5H3I1-F1
#
_cell.length_a   1.000
_cell.length_b   1.000
_cell.length_c   1.000
_cell.angle_alpha   90.00
_cell.angle_beta   90.00
_cell.angle_gamma   90.00
#
_symmetry.space_group_name_H-M   'P 1'
#
loop_
_entity.id
_entity.type
_entity.pdbx_description
1 polymer ?
#
loop_
_entity_poly.entity_id
_entity_poly.type
_entity_poly.pdbx_seq_one_letter_code
_entity_poly.pdbx_strand_id
1 'polypeptide(L)'
;MVVFADGNDAPTPERDALTDLPPSAKLVFKVLEYDSPLTQAELRERTRLSKRTTRHGLSLLKDAGLIEERVYIPDARKRIYEPRVVD
;
A
#
# COMPACT_ATOMS: atom_id res chain seq x y z
N MET A 1 16.21 -27.10 4.23
CA MET A 1 16.07 -26.19 3.08
C MET A 1 14.60 -26.16 2.73
N VAL A 2 13.88 -25.11 3.13
CA VAL A 2 12.45 -24.99 2.81
C VAL A 2 12.38 -24.35 1.44
N VAL A 3 11.88 -25.11 0.46
CA VAL A 3 11.58 -24.65 -0.89
C VAL A 3 10.17 -24.08 -0.85
N PHE A 4 10.00 -22.81 -1.18
CA PHE A 4 8.69 -22.22 -1.40
C PHE A 4 8.25 -22.53 -2.83
N ALA A 5 7.00 -23.02 -2.95
CA ALA A 5 6.43 -23.60 -4.14
C ALA A 5 6.24 -22.60 -5.29
N ASP A 6 6.43 -23.11 -6.50
CA ASP A 6 6.08 -22.50 -7.78
C ASP A 6 4.62 -22.04 -7.81
N GLY A 7 4.41 -20.73 -7.87
CA GLY A 7 3.18 -20.14 -8.38
C GLY A 7 3.62 -19.14 -9.43
N ASN A 8 3.44 -19.47 -10.71
CA ASN A 8 3.69 -18.65 -11.90
C ASN A 8 3.90 -17.14 -11.60
N ASP A 9 5.13 -16.78 -11.23
CA ASP A 9 5.51 -15.44 -10.77
C ASP A 9 6.15 -14.70 -11.94
N ALA A 10 5.44 -14.65 -13.05
CA ALA A 10 5.87 -13.78 -14.14
C ALA A 10 5.93 -12.36 -13.56
N PRO A 11 7.09 -11.69 -13.58
CA PRO A 11 7.22 -10.35 -13.03
C PRO A 11 6.20 -9.46 -13.74
N THR A 12 5.17 -9.06 -13.01
CA THR A 12 4.31 -7.96 -13.43
C THR A 12 5.03 -6.68 -13.07
N PRO A 13 4.94 -5.62 -13.91
CA PRO A 13 5.62 -4.35 -13.67
C PRO A 13 5.31 -3.75 -12.29
N GLU A 14 4.17 -4.10 -11.70
CA GLU A 14 3.75 -3.68 -10.36
C GLU A 14 4.48 -4.42 -9.23
N ARG A 15 4.72 -5.73 -9.38
CA ARG A 15 5.50 -6.52 -8.41
C ARG A 15 6.96 -6.05 -8.38
N ASP A 16 7.50 -5.73 -9.54
CA ASP A 16 8.84 -5.15 -9.66
C ASP A 16 8.89 -3.77 -8.99
N ALA A 17 7.94 -2.88 -9.31
CA ALA A 17 7.86 -1.55 -8.70
C ALA A 17 7.72 -1.62 -7.17
N LEU A 18 6.91 -2.53 -6.63
CA LEU A 18 6.77 -2.71 -5.17
C LEU A 18 8.05 -3.25 -4.53
N THR A 19 8.79 -4.11 -5.23
CA THR A 19 10.03 -4.73 -4.71
C THR A 19 11.09 -3.67 -4.42
N ASP A 20 11.21 -2.67 -5.30
CA ASP A 20 12.15 -1.55 -5.20
C ASP A 20 11.79 -0.53 -4.10
N LEU A 21 10.57 -0.58 -3.55
CA LEU A 21 10.14 0.33 -2.49
C LEU A 21 10.73 -0.03 -1.12
N PRO A 22 10.92 0.97 -0.23
CA PRO A 22 11.42 0.74 1.12
C PRO A 22 10.46 -0.12 1.96
N PRO A 23 10.95 -0.81 3.00
CA PRO A 23 10.14 -1.72 3.82
C PRO A 23 8.88 -1.07 4.43
N SER A 24 8.97 0.21 4.81
CA SER A 24 7.82 0.94 5.35
C SER A 24 6.70 1.15 4.32
N ALA A 25 7.04 1.37 3.05
CA ALA A 25 6.05 1.48 1.97
C ALA A 25 5.43 0.11 1.67
N LYS A 26 6.25 -0.94 1.57
CA LYS A 26 5.76 -2.32 1.40
C LYS A 26 4.80 -2.75 2.53
N LEU A 27 5.10 -2.40 3.78
CA LEU A 27 4.21 -2.67 4.90
C LEU A 27 2.87 -1.92 4.77
N VAL A 28 2.89 -0.64 4.38
CA VAL A 28 1.67 0.14 4.14
C VAL A 28 0.82 -0.52 3.05
N PHE A 29 1.44 -0.92 1.94
CA PHE A 29 0.76 -1.62 0.86
C PHE A 29 0.16 -2.94 1.35
N LYS A 30 0.93 -3.73 2.11
CA LYS A 30 0.46 -5.01 2.64
C LYS A 30 -0.77 -4.84 3.53
N VAL A 31 -0.82 -3.81 4.37
CA VAL A 31 -2.01 -3.51 5.17
C VAL A 31 -3.20 -3.12 4.30
N LEU A 32 -2.98 -2.35 3.22
CA LEU A 32 -4.04 -2.01 2.27
C LEU A 32 -4.58 -3.23 1.52
N GLU A 33 -3.74 -4.21 1.17
CA GLU A 33 -4.19 -5.47 0.55
C GLU A 33 -5.22 -6.22 1.42
N TYR A 34 -5.08 -6.17 2.75
CA TYR A 34 -5.98 -6.90 3.65
C TYR A 34 -7.20 -6.08 4.09
N ASP A 35 -7.01 -4.79 4.35
CA ASP A 35 -7.98 -4.00 5.13
C ASP A 35 -8.51 -2.75 4.40
N SER A 36 -8.21 -2.58 3.10
CA SER A 36 -8.68 -1.40 2.34
C SER A 36 -10.20 -1.34 2.17
N PRO A 37 -10.78 -0.15 1.97
CA PRO A 37 -10.12 1.16 1.96
C PRO A 37 -9.84 1.69 3.37
N LEU A 38 -8.68 2.33 3.57
CA LEU A 38 -8.27 2.88 4.87
C LEU A 38 -7.92 4.35 4.79
N THR A 39 -8.26 5.11 5.83
CA THR A 39 -7.73 6.46 6.05
C THR A 39 -6.27 6.42 6.49
N GLN A 40 -5.57 7.54 6.34
CA GLN A 40 -4.20 7.67 6.85
C GLN A 40 -4.08 7.45 8.37
N ALA A 41 -5.16 7.72 9.13
CA ALA A 41 -5.17 7.49 10.58
C ALA A 41 -5.24 6.00 10.91
N GLU A 42 -6.10 5.27 10.22
CA GLU A 42 -6.25 3.83 10.35
C GLU A 42 -5.01 3.07 9.89
N LEU A 43 -4.37 3.51 8.80
CA LEU A 43 -3.09 2.94 8.35
C LEU A 43 -2.00 3.09 9.41
N ARG A 44 -1.93 4.25 10.05
CA ARG A 44 -0.96 4.51 11.10
C ARG A 44 -1.18 3.57 12.30
N GLU A 45 -2.43 3.36 12.69
CA GLU A 45 -2.77 2.47 13.80
C GLU A 45 -2.38 1.02 13.50
N ARG A 46 -2.70 0.53 12.30
CA ARG A 46 -2.42 -0.84 11.87
C ARG A 46 -0.94 -1.10 11.63
N THR A 47 -0.24 -0.18 10.97
CA THR A 47 1.19 -0.34 10.64
C THR A 47 2.11 -0.01 11.82
N ARG A 48 1.61 0.65 12.88
CA ARG A 48 2.39 1.20 13.99
C ARG A 48 3.50 2.18 13.58
N LEU A 49 3.43 2.70 12.35
CA LEU A 49 4.39 3.68 11.85
C LEU A 49 4.10 5.08 12.41
N SER A 50 5.09 5.97 12.33
CA SER A 50 4.85 7.38 12.62
C SER A 50 3.94 8.02 11.57
N LYS A 51 3.33 9.17 11.89
CA LYS A 51 2.56 9.96 10.91
C LYS A 51 3.42 10.34 9.70
N ARG A 52 4.68 10.72 9.90
CA ARG A 52 5.61 11.10 8.82
C ARG A 52 5.90 9.90 7.92
N THR A 53 6.22 8.75 8.51
CA THR A 53 6.55 7.53 7.77
C THR A 53 5.35 6.99 7.01
N THR A 54 4.16 7.01 7.62
CA THR A 54 2.91 6.61 6.93
C THR A 54 2.65 7.50 5.70
N ARG A 55 2.79 8.82 5.83
CA ARG A 55 2.66 9.75 4.68
C ARG A 55 3.67 9.47 3.59
N HIS A 56 4.92 9.24 3.98
CA HIS A 56 5.97 8.98 3.03
C HIS A 56 5.74 7.67 2.28
N GLY A 57 5.35 6.59 2.97
CA GLY A 57 4.97 5.33 2.34
C GLY A 57 3.83 5.47 1.34
N LEU A 58 2.76 6.18 1.72
CA LEU A 58 1.64 6.48 0.80
C LEU A 58 2.07 7.29 -0.42
N SER A 59 2.95 8.28 -0.25
CA SER A 59 3.50 9.06 -1.38
C SER A 59 4.23 8.14 -2.35
N LEU A 60 5.16 7.31 -1.84
CA LEU A 60 5.94 6.40 -2.67
C LEU A 60 5.06 5.40 -3.43
N LEU A 61 4.05 4.84 -2.76
CA LEU A 61 3.12 3.91 -3.40
C LEU A 61 2.27 4.58 -4.48
N LYS A 62 1.86 5.83 -4.26
CA LYS A 62 1.10 6.62 -5.24
C LYS A 62 1.98 6.99 -6.43
N ASP A 63 3.21 7.41 -6.19
CA ASP A 63 4.18 7.76 -7.23
C ASP A 63 4.55 6.52 -8.08
N ALA A 64 4.59 5.34 -7.46
CA ALA A 64 4.75 4.06 -8.14
C ALA A 64 3.47 3.53 -8.83
N GLY A 65 2.34 4.24 -8.71
CA GLY A 65 1.07 3.86 -9.33
C GLY A 65 0.39 2.62 -8.73
N LEU A 66 0.81 2.20 -7.53
CA LEU A 66 0.34 0.96 -6.88
C LEU A 66 -0.94 1.16 -6.05
N ILE A 67 -1.27 2.40 -5.70
CA ILE A 67 -2.47 2.72 -4.90
C ILE A 67 -3.23 3.89 -5.53
N GLU A 68 -4.51 3.97 -5.20
CA GLU A 68 -5.35 5.13 -5.50
C GLU A 68 -5.80 5.84 -4.21
N GLU A 69 -6.14 7.13 -4.32
CA GLU A 69 -6.71 7.91 -3.22
C GLU A 69 -8.07 8.50 -3.62
N ARG A 70 -9.03 8.48 -2.68
CA ARG A 70 -10.36 9.07 -2.86
C ARG A 70 -10.79 9.91 -1.66
N VAL A 71 -11.79 10.77 -1.88
CA VAL A 71 -12.42 11.55 -0.79
C VAL A 71 -13.08 10.58 0.19
N TYR A 72 -12.87 10.79 1.49
CA TYR A 72 -13.59 10.05 2.51
C TYR A 72 -14.97 10.68 2.73
N ILE A 73 -16.04 9.97 2.36
CA ILE A 73 -17.41 10.52 2.37
C ILE A 73 -17.84 11.10 3.73
N PRO A 74 -17.60 10.43 4.88
CA PRO A 74 -18.00 10.97 6.18
C PRO A 74 -17.25 12.24 6.61
N ASP A 75 -16.08 12.54 6.03
CA ASP A 75 -15.34 13.79 6.26
C ASP A 75 -14.47 14.10 5.04
N ALA A 76 -14.96 14.98 4.16
CA ALA A 76 -14.34 15.29 2.87
C ALA A 76 -12.91 15.89 2.97
N ARG A 77 -12.49 16.32 4.16
CA ARG A 77 -11.11 16.76 4.43
C ARG A 77 -10.13 15.59 4.50
N LYS A 78 -10.63 14.36 4.69
CA LYS A 78 -9.84 13.15 4.76
C LYS A 78 -9.82 12.43 3.40
N ARG A 79 -8.81 11.58 3.25
CA ARG A 79 -8.67 10.66 2.13
C ARG A 79 -8.69 9.23 2.63
N ILE A 80 -9.19 8.35 1.78
CA ILE A 80 -9.04 6.91 1.89
C ILE A 80 -8.15 6.40 0.76
N TYR A 81 -7.43 5.33 1.03
CA TYR A 81 -6.45 4.72 0.14
C TYR A 81 -6.79 3.24 -0.04
N GLU A 82 -6.51 2.72 -1.23
CA GLU A 82 -6.66 1.30 -1.56
C GLU A 82 -5.66 0.87 -2.65
N PRO A 83 -5.33 -0.43 -2.75
CA PRO A 83 -4.52 -0.94 -3.84
C PRO A 83 -5.23 -0.70 -5.17
N ARG A 84 -4.45 -0.35 -6.20
CA ARG A 84 -4.97 -0.34 -7.56
C ARG A 84 -5.12 -1.79 -8.02
N VAL A 85 -6.32 -2.19 -8.44
CA VAL A 85 -6.53 -3.48 -9.10
C VAL A 85 -6.33 -3.25 -10.59
N VAL A 86 -5.37 -3.95 -11.18
CA VAL A 86 -5.19 -4.00 -12.63
C VAL A 86 -5.46 -5.44 -13.05
N ASP A 87 -6.49 -5.62 -13.89
CA ASP A 87 -6.89 -6.90 -14.47
C ASP A 87 -5.80 -7.48 -15.40
#